data_AF-A0A524A6D4-F1
#
_entry.id   AF-A0A524A6D4-F1
#
_cell.length_a   1.000
_cell.length_b   1.000
_cell.length_c   1.000
_cell.angle_alpha   90.00
_cell.angle_beta   90.00
_cell.angle_gamma   90.00
#
_symmetry.space_group_name_H-M   'P 1'
#
loop_
_entity.id
_entity.type
_entity.pdbx_description
1 polymer ?
#
loop_
_entity_poly.entity_id
_entity_poly.type
_entity_poly.pdbx_seq_one_letter_code
_entity_poly.pdbx_strand_id
1 'polypeptide(L)' 'MPICEICGMEVIEVFDCSRCDAKFCKECGNIKDKLCYDCLGWNSEQLEVDREDEGGADSWADDEPH' A
#
# COMPACT_ATOMS: atom_id res chain seq x y z
N MET A 1 -2.38 -28.37 14.08
CA MET A 1 -3.17 -27.53 13.13
C MET A 1 -2.18 -26.84 12.18
N PRO A 2 -2.58 -26.18 11.07
CA PRO A 2 -1.62 -25.38 10.31
C PRO A 2 -1.10 -24.21 11.17
N ILE A 3 0.14 -23.79 10.92
CA ILE A 3 0.79 -22.66 11.60
C ILE A 3 0.82 -21.49 10.63
N CYS A 4 0.46 -20.30 11.11
CA CYS A 4 0.62 -19.06 10.37
C CYS A 4 2.10 -18.63 10.40
N GLU A 5 2.74 -18.51 9.24
CA GLU A 5 4.15 -18.12 9.13
C GLU A 5 4.37 -16.62 9.44
N ILE A 6 3.32 -15.81 9.42
CA ILE A 6 3.38 -14.37 9.73
C ILE A 6 3.38 -14.10 11.24
N CYS A 7 2.60 -14.86 12.03
CA CYS A 7 2.46 -14.64 13.48
C CYS A 7 2.92 -15.80 14.37
N GLY A 8 3.34 -16.92 13.79
CA GLY A 8 3.86 -18.09 14.51
C GLY A 8 2.81 -18.91 15.29
N MET A 9 1.52 -18.56 15.21
CA MET A 9 0.45 -19.22 15.95
C MET A 9 -0.18 -20.38 15.16
N GLU A 10 -0.59 -21.45 15.86
CA GLU A 10 -1.49 -22.46 15.31
C GLU A 10 -2.88 -21.86 15.05
N VAL A 11 -3.42 -22.10 13.87
CA VAL A 11 -4.71 -21.56 13.41
C VAL A 11 -5.54 -22.64 12.72
N ILE A 12 -6.84 -22.40 12.54
CA ILE A 12 -7.75 -23.37 11.90
C ILE A 12 -7.43 -23.49 10.40
N GLU A 13 -7.18 -22.35 9.74
CA GLU A 13 -6.98 -22.24 8.29
C GLU A 13 -5.84 -21.26 7.99
N VAL A 14 -5.06 -21.59 6.96
CA VAL A 14 -4.03 -20.72 6.36
C VAL A 14 -4.26 -20.60 4.86
N PHE A 15 -3.87 -19.46 4.30
CA PHE A 15 -3.95 -19.11 2.89
C PHE A 15 -2.54 -18.81 2.38
N ASP A 16 -2.27 -19.19 1.13
CA ASP A 16 -0.96 -18.95 0.51
C ASP A 16 -0.91 -17.55 -0.10
N CYS A 17 0.15 -16.79 0.18
CA CYS A 17 0.38 -15.48 -0.39
C CYS A 17 0.84 -15.58 -1.84
N SER A 18 0.11 -14.99 -2.78
CA SER A 18 0.38 -15.07 -4.23
C SER A 18 1.67 -14.35 -4.69
N ARG A 19 2.39 -13.69 -3.76
CA ARG A 19 3.60 -12.90 -4.03
C ARG A 19 4.87 -13.43 -3.35
N CYS A 20 4.73 -14.15 -2.24
CA CYS A 20 5.87 -14.67 -1.46
C CYS A 20 5.69 -16.12 -0.97
N ASP A 21 4.62 -16.81 -1.38
CA ASP A 21 4.23 -18.18 -0.98
C ASP A 21 4.05 -18.43 0.53
N ALA A 22 4.23 -17.42 1.38
CA ALA A 22 4.05 -17.52 2.83
C ALA A 22 2.60 -17.83 3.22
N LYS A 23 2.42 -18.74 4.19
CA LYS A 23 1.12 -19.16 4.73
C LYS A 23 0.64 -18.21 5.82
N PHE A 24 -0.41 -17.45 5.53
CA PHE A 24 -1.00 -16.47 6.44
C PHE A 24 -2.40 -16.89 6.91
N CYS A 25 -2.77 -16.58 8.16
CA CYS A 25 -4.14 -16.78 8.64
C CYS A 25 -5.06 -15.62 8.21
N LYS A 26 -6.38 -15.79 8.36
CA LYS A 26 -7.40 -14.77 8.04
C LYS A 26 -7.18 -13.37 8.66
N GLU A 27 -6.38 -13.29 9.73
CA GLU A 27 -6.07 -12.04 10.45
C GLU A 27 -4.68 -11.47 10.12
N CYS A 28 -3.86 -12.16 9.31
CA CYS A 28 -2.51 -11.74 8.93
C CYS A 28 -2.36 -11.39 7.43
N GLY A 29 -3.49 -11.22 6.74
CA GLY A 29 -3.53 -10.89 5.32
C GLY A 29 -4.96 -10.84 4.78
N ASN A 30 -5.09 -10.53 3.50
CA ASN A 30 -6.38 -10.39 2.83
C ASN A 30 -6.66 -11.61 1.95
N ILE A 31 -7.72 -12.35 2.28
CA ILE A 31 -8.14 -13.58 1.57
C ILE A 31 -8.63 -13.26 0.15
N LYS A 32 -9.22 -12.08 -0.09
CA LYS A 32 -9.74 -11.69 -1.42
C LYS A 32 -8.60 -11.51 -2.42
N ASP A 33 -7.57 -10.76 -2.00
CA ASP A 33 -6.40 -10.44 -2.81
C ASP A 33 -5.31 -11.52 -2.73
N LYS A 34 -5.45 -12.48 -1.81
CA LYS A 34 -4.48 -13.55 -1.51
C LYS A 34 -3.08 -13.01 -1.24
N LEU A 35 -2.99 -12.00 -0.37
CA LEU A 35 -1.74 -11.35 0.04
C LEU A 35 -1.64 -11.28 1.57
N CYS A 36 -0.47 -11.61 2.12
CA CYS A 36 -0.14 -11.32 3.52
C CYS A 36 0.05 -9.81 3.74
N TYR A 37 0.03 -9.35 5.01
CA TYR A 37 0.17 -7.91 5.31
C TYR A 37 1.49 -7.29 4.82
N ASP A 38 2.62 -8.00 4.89
CA ASP A 38 3.90 -7.53 4.36
C ASP A 38 3.82 -7.20 2.86
N CYS A 39 3.06 -8.00 2.10
CA CYS A 39 2.84 -7.77 0.67
C CYS A 39 1.74 -6.76 0.36
N LEU A 40 0.79 -6.54 1.28
CA LEU A 40 -0.27 -5.53 1.15
C LEU A 40 0.28 -4.11 1.33
N GLY A 41 1.18 -3.89 2.29
CA GLY A 41 1.79 -2.57 2.54
C GLY A 41 2.56 -2.03 1.34
N TRP A 42 3.20 -2.91 0.56
CA TRP A 42 3.90 -2.54 -0.69
C TRP A 42 2.95 -2.18 -1.84
N ASN A 43 1.64 -2.41 -1.70
CA ASN A 43 0.66 -2.13 -2.75
C ASN A 43 -0.12 -0.82 -2.50
N SER A 44 0.04 -0.19 -1.34
CA SER A 44 -0.57 1.11 -1.01
C SER A 44 0.25 2.33 -1.44
N GLU A 45 1.53 2.18 -1.81
CA GLU A 45 2.41 3.32 -2.16
C GLU A 45 2.39 3.72 -3.64
N GLN A 46 1.45 3.20 -4.44
CA GLN A 46 1.39 3.44 -5.90
C GLN A 46 0.14 4.22 -6.36
N LEU A 47 -0.38 5.13 -5.52
CA LEU A 47 -1.61 5.91 -5.81
C LEU A 47 -1.52 7.42 -5.56
N GLU A 48 -0.33 7.98 -5.28
CA GLU A 48 -0.14 9.42 -5.00
C GLU A 48 0.98 10.10 -5.82
N VAL A 49 1.19 9.71 -7.09
CA VAL A 49 2.00 10.51 -8.04
C VAL A 49 1.37 10.49 -9.44
N ASP A 50 0.35 11.33 -9.65
CA ASP A 50 -0.10 11.77 -10.99
C ASP A 50 -0.67 13.20 -10.90
N ARG A 51 0.18 14.16 -10.54
CA ARG A 51 0.00 15.58 -10.90
C ARG A 51 1.32 16.35 -10.85
N GLU A 52 2.20 15.96 -11.77
CA GLU A 52 3.24 16.83 -12.28
C GLU A 52 2.65 18.07 -13.01
N ASP A 53 3.33 19.21 -12.83
CA ASP A 53 3.28 20.49 -13.56
C ASP A 53 1.94 21.27 -13.73
N GLU A 54 1.94 22.58 -14.07
CA GLU A 54 3.02 23.50 -14.49
C GLU A 54 2.81 24.93 -13.88
N GLY A 55 3.84 25.79 -13.92
CA GLY A 55 3.65 27.22 -14.19
C GLY A 55 3.48 28.18 -13.00
N GLY A 56 4.59 28.73 -12.52
CA GLY A 56 4.58 29.97 -11.72
C GLY A 56 4.43 31.21 -12.61
N ALA A 57 3.55 32.13 -12.22
CA ALA A 57 3.51 33.49 -12.74
C ALA A 57 3.07 34.44 -11.60
N ASP A 58 4.02 34.76 -10.72
CA ASP A 58 3.94 36.02 -9.99
C ASP A 58 4.10 37.16 -11.01
N SER A 59 3.05 37.96 -11.15
CA SER A 59 3.10 39.22 -11.88
C SER A 59 2.18 40.23 -11.18
N TRP A 60 2.52 40.55 -9.93
CA TRP A 60 1.99 41.74 -9.27
C TRP A 60 2.64 42.95 -9.94
N ALA A 61 2.07 43.36 -11.07
CA ALA A 61 2.47 44.56 -11.79
C ALA A 61 2.17 45.78 -10.90
N ASP A 62 3.24 46.32 -10.33
CA ASP A 62 3.31 47.61 -9.67
C ASP A 62 2.92 48.70 -10.69
N ASP A 63 1.70 49.24 -10.55
CA ASP A 63 1.20 50.40 -11.30
C ASP A 63 1.02 51.56 -10.31
N GLU A 64 2.14 52.16 -9.90
CA GLU A 64 2.16 53.44 -9.17
C GLU A 64 2.32 54.59 -10.18
N PRO A 65 1.25 55.32 -10.54
CA PRO A 65 1.37 56.49 -11.41
C PRO A 65 1.93 57.70 -10.65
N HIS A 66 3.13 58.13 -11.06
CA HIS A 66 3.79 59.40 -10.72
C HIS A 66 3.04 60.64 -11.28
#